data_AF-A0A2T7DJC2-F1
#
_entry.id   AF-A0A2T7DJC2-F1
#
_cell.length_a   1.000
_cell.length_b   1.000
_cell.length_c   1.000
_cell.angle_alpha   90.00
_cell.angle_beta   90.00
_cell.angle_gamma   90.00
#
_symmetry.space_group_name_H-M   'P 1'
#
loop_
_entity.id
_entity.type
_entity.pdbx_description
1 polymer ?
#
loop_
_entity_poly.entity_id
_entity_poly.type
_entity_poly.pdbx_seq_one_letter_code
_entity_poly.pdbx_strand_id
1 'polypeptide(L)'
;MVRYKCPFCSSGRKGYFSINGLLRRAWIVAGASTNSGVKATHSALIKHLNNSHGKSSEPQSQQVAMEPRLPEYRGKQYVWPWMGVLVNVPTKWEDGHRVGASAARLKEQLSHFRPLKVTALWNARGHTGTAITEFGNDWSGFENARAFGSYFMAEGHGKTDWKKKKNGYSGLFGWVAMDEDYIFQDQQGPA
;
A
#
# COMPACT_ATOMS: atom_id res chain seq x y z
N MET A 1 -23.37 1.94 -30.48
CA MET A 1 -22.56 2.01 -29.25
C MET A 1 -23.31 2.81 -28.21
N VAL A 2 -23.72 2.18 -27.11
CA VAL A 2 -24.45 2.88 -26.03
C VAL A 2 -23.49 3.84 -25.32
N ARG A 3 -23.93 5.08 -25.09
CA ARG A 3 -23.16 6.08 -24.35
C ARG A 3 -23.93 6.52 -23.12
N TYR A 4 -23.29 6.43 -21.96
CA TYR A 4 -23.86 6.80 -20.67
C TYR A 4 -23.54 8.27 -20.36
N LYS A 5 -24.45 8.98 -19.70
CA LYS A 5 -24.24 10.38 -19.30
C LYS A 5 -24.66 10.57 -17.86
N CYS A 6 -23.98 11.49 -17.18
CA CYS A 6 -24.41 11.91 -15.85
C CYS A 6 -25.58 12.89 -16.03
N PRO A 7 -26.75 12.64 -15.43
CA PRO A 7 -27.90 13.55 -15.52
C PRO A 7 -27.68 14.87 -14.74
N PHE A 8 -26.68 14.93 -13.86
CA PHE A 8 -26.40 16.07 -12.99
C PHE A 8 -25.26 16.96 -13.47
N CYS A 9 -24.53 16.57 -14.52
CA CYS A 9 -23.39 17.32 -15.06
C CYS A 9 -23.69 17.80 -16.48
N SER A 10 -23.56 19.11 -16.69
CA SER A 10 -23.69 19.76 -18.00
C SER A 10 -22.41 19.68 -18.85
N SER A 11 -21.28 19.20 -18.31
CA SER A 11 -19.98 19.23 -18.98
C SER A 11 -19.64 17.93 -19.74
N GLY A 12 -19.83 17.96 -21.07
CA GLY A 12 -19.12 17.11 -22.04
C GLY A 12 -20.00 16.37 -23.05
N ARG A 13 -20.03 16.83 -24.31
CA ARG A 13 -20.86 16.28 -25.41
C ARG A 13 -20.59 14.79 -25.73
N LYS A 14 -19.49 14.21 -25.25
CA LYS A 14 -19.14 12.80 -25.43
C LYS A 14 -19.39 12.05 -24.10
N GLY A 15 -20.53 11.36 -24.02
CA GLY A 15 -20.85 10.48 -22.89
C GLY A 15 -19.81 9.35 -22.73
N TYR A 16 -19.92 8.61 -21.63
CA TYR A 16 -19.03 7.50 -21.29
C TYR A 16 -19.36 6.26 -22.11
N PHE A 17 -18.32 5.57 -22.58
CA PHE A 17 -18.47 4.33 -23.36
C PHE A 17 -18.87 3.11 -22.51
N SER A 18 -18.79 3.23 -21.19
CA SER A 18 -19.20 2.20 -20.25
C SER A 18 -19.82 2.83 -19.01
N ILE A 19 -20.70 2.07 -18.37
CA ILE A 19 -21.31 2.41 -17.09
C ILE A 19 -20.25 2.60 -15.98
N ASN A 20 -19.16 1.83 -16.04
CA ASN A 20 -17.99 1.99 -15.16
C ASN A 20 -17.30 3.36 -15.36
N GLY A 21 -17.25 3.84 -16.60
CA GLY A 21 -16.74 5.19 -16.90
C GLY A 21 -17.60 6.29 -16.27
N LEU A 22 -18.92 6.12 -16.31
CA LEU A 22 -19.86 7.03 -15.64
C LEU A 22 -19.72 6.96 -14.11
N LEU A 23 -19.66 5.75 -13.55
CA LEU A 23 -19.50 5.50 -12.11
C LEU A 23 -18.22 6.16 -11.57
N ARG A 24 -17.09 5.98 -12.26
CA ARG A 24 -15.80 6.57 -11.86
C ARG A 24 -15.87 8.10 -11.79
N ARG A 25 -16.51 8.73 -12.78
CA ARG A 25 -16.68 10.20 -12.77
C ARG A 25 -17.57 10.63 -11.59
N ALA A 26 -18.64 9.91 -11.32
CA ALA A 26 -19.54 10.25 -10.21
C ALA A 26 -18.83 10.22 -8.85
N TRP A 27 -17.95 9.23 -8.63
CA TRP A 27 -17.10 9.17 -7.44
C TRP A 27 -16.17 10.38 -7.29
N ILE A 28 -15.48 10.74 -8.37
CA ILE A 28 -14.58 11.90 -8.37
C ILE A 28 -15.34 13.18 -8.03
N VAL A 29 -16.51 13.39 -8.65
CA VAL A 29 -17.32 14.60 -8.43
C VAL A 29 -17.90 14.65 -7.02
N ALA A 30 -18.41 13.53 -6.50
CA ALA A 30 -18.92 13.46 -5.13
C ALA A 30 -17.82 13.69 -4.08
N GLY A 31 -16.61 13.21 -4.32
CA GLY A 31 -15.48 13.35 -3.40
C GLY A 31 -14.83 14.74 -3.42
N ALA A 32 -14.78 15.38 -4.60
CA ALA A 32 -14.09 16.66 -4.78
C ALA A 32 -14.98 17.90 -4.58
N SER A 33 -16.31 17.76 -4.57
CA SER A 33 -17.22 18.91 -4.47
C SER A 33 -17.44 19.35 -3.02
N THR A 34 -17.30 20.66 -2.78
CA THR A 34 -17.71 21.32 -1.52
C THR A 34 -19.21 21.68 -1.50
N ASN A 35 -19.90 21.56 -2.64
CA ASN A 35 -21.34 21.79 -2.73
C ASN A 35 -22.10 20.52 -2.31
N SER A 36 -22.88 20.62 -1.23
CA SER A 36 -23.63 19.50 -0.66
C SER A 36 -24.66 18.90 -1.63
N GLY A 37 -25.29 19.71 -2.47
CA GLY A 37 -26.22 19.26 -3.50
C GLY A 37 -25.54 18.46 -4.63
N VAL A 38 -24.40 18.93 -5.11
CA VAL A 38 -23.59 18.20 -6.11
C VAL A 38 -23.06 16.88 -5.55
N LYS A 39 -22.64 16.87 -4.28
CA LYS A 39 -22.22 15.66 -3.58
C LYS A 39 -23.37 14.67 -3.44
N ALA A 40 -24.53 15.11 -2.95
CA ALA A 40 -25.70 14.27 -2.76
C ALA A 40 -26.20 13.64 -4.07
N THR A 41 -26.30 14.44 -5.13
CA THR A 41 -26.74 13.95 -6.46
C THR A 41 -25.80 12.91 -7.04
N HIS A 42 -24.49 13.12 -6.95
CA HIS A 42 -23.51 12.14 -7.44
C HIS A 42 -23.42 10.90 -6.56
N SER A 43 -23.59 11.03 -5.24
CA SER A 43 -23.73 9.88 -4.33
C SER A 43 -24.98 9.05 -4.61
N ALA A 44 -26.11 9.68 -4.91
CA ALA A 44 -27.34 8.98 -5.30
C ALA A 44 -27.16 8.22 -6.62
N LEU A 45 -26.45 8.82 -7.60
CA LEU A 45 -26.12 8.17 -8.86
C LEU A 45 -25.26 6.91 -8.65
N ILE A 46 -24.25 6.98 -7.79
CA ILE A 46 -23.40 5.83 -7.46
C ILE A 46 -24.23 4.68 -6.89
N LYS A 47 -25.12 4.96 -5.93
CA LYS A 47 -26.00 3.95 -5.33
C LYS A 47 -26.91 3.29 -6.37
N HIS A 48 -27.51 4.09 -7.25
CA HIS A 48 -28.40 3.58 -8.29
C HIS A 48 -27.66 2.65 -9.26
N LEU A 49 -26.49 3.06 -9.74
CA LEU A 49 -25.70 2.26 -10.68
C LEU A 49 -25.29 0.92 -10.07
N ASN A 50 -24.84 0.91 -8.82
CA ASN A 50 -24.50 -0.32 -8.10
C ASN A 50 -25.71 -1.26 -7.94
N ASN A 51 -26.89 -0.73 -7.62
CA ASN A 51 -28.10 -1.53 -7.45
C ASN A 51 -28.65 -2.09 -8.76
N SER A 52 -28.49 -1.37 -9.87
CA SER A 52 -28.97 -1.80 -11.19
C SER A 52 -28.16 -2.95 -11.81
N HIS A 53 -26.95 -3.21 -11.31
CA HIS A 53 -26.09 -4.31 -11.78
C HIS A 53 -26.33 -5.66 -11.07
N GLY A 54 -27.26 -5.72 -10.10
CA GLY A 54 -27.40 -6.87 -9.21
C GLY A 54 -28.81 -7.47 -9.09
N LYS A 55 -29.66 -7.43 -10.13
CA LYS A 55 -31.00 -8.06 -10.05
C LYS A 55 -31.26 -9.06 -11.18
N SER A 56 -31.08 -10.35 -10.87
CA SER A 56 -31.89 -11.46 -11.40
C SER A 56 -32.72 -12.01 -10.24
N SER A 57 -33.92 -12.49 -10.55
CA SER A 57 -35.09 -12.65 -9.66
C SER A 57 -35.09 -13.91 -8.76
N GLU A 58 -35.79 -13.80 -7.61
CA GLU A 58 -36.42 -14.85 -6.73
C GLU A 58 -35.57 -15.67 -5.71
N PRO A 59 -36.17 -16.25 -4.64
CA PRO A 59 -36.62 -15.57 -3.41
C PRO A 59 -35.94 -16.07 -2.12
N GLN A 60 -35.93 -15.17 -1.12
CA GLN A 60 -35.59 -15.26 0.31
C GLN A 60 -35.28 -16.64 0.94
N SER A 61 -34.04 -16.82 1.43
CA SER A 61 -33.79 -17.49 2.71
C SER A 61 -32.44 -17.09 3.32
N GLN A 62 -32.51 -16.74 4.60
CA GLN A 62 -31.44 -16.51 5.58
C GLN A 62 -30.56 -15.26 5.39
N GLN A 63 -30.85 -14.31 6.29
CA GLN A 63 -29.95 -13.27 6.71
C GLN A 63 -28.61 -13.86 7.16
N VAL A 64 -27.58 -13.62 6.37
CA VAL A 64 -26.30 -13.16 6.91
C VAL A 64 -26.04 -11.88 6.15
N ALA A 65 -25.88 -10.76 6.86
CA ALA A 65 -25.40 -9.51 6.26
C ALA A 65 -23.94 -9.73 5.83
N MET A 66 -23.75 -10.45 4.74
CA MET A 66 -22.51 -10.45 4.00
C MET A 66 -22.61 -9.22 3.11
N GLU A 67 -22.02 -8.11 3.57
CA GLU A 67 -21.65 -7.03 2.66
C GLU A 67 -21.09 -7.69 1.39
N PRO A 68 -21.52 -7.27 0.19
CA PRO A 68 -20.83 -7.67 -1.02
C PRO A 68 -19.39 -7.23 -0.83
N ARG A 69 -18.52 -8.18 -0.48
CA ARG A 69 -17.09 -8.02 -0.62
C ARG A 69 -16.84 -8.04 -2.12
N LEU A 70 -17.18 -6.92 -2.76
CA LEU A 70 -16.41 -6.43 -3.88
C LEU A 70 -14.95 -6.64 -3.47
N PRO A 71 -14.06 -7.14 -4.36
CA PRO A 71 -12.64 -7.00 -4.08
C PRO A 71 -12.44 -5.51 -3.90
N GLU A 72 -12.35 -5.07 -2.64
CA GLU A 72 -12.08 -3.70 -2.32
C GLU A 72 -10.70 -3.48 -2.92
N TYR A 73 -10.66 -2.82 -4.07
CA TYR A 73 -9.40 -2.31 -4.56
C TYR A 73 -9.01 -1.20 -3.60
N ARG A 74 -8.42 -1.58 -2.45
CA ARG A 74 -8.00 -0.70 -1.38
C ARG A 74 -6.75 0.11 -1.74
N GLY A 75 -6.46 0.26 -3.04
CA GLY A 75 -5.22 0.86 -3.55
C GLY A 75 -3.98 0.19 -2.95
N LYS A 76 -2.84 0.87 -3.05
CA LYS A 76 -1.66 0.51 -2.25
C LYS A 76 -1.80 1.14 -0.88
N GLN A 77 -1.80 0.32 0.17
CA GLN A 77 -1.79 0.79 1.55
C GLN A 77 -0.36 0.79 2.08
N TYR A 78 0.03 1.91 2.70
CA TYR A 78 1.35 2.07 3.30
C TYR A 78 1.25 1.96 4.81
N VAL A 79 2.28 1.43 5.45
CA VAL A 79 2.34 1.38 6.91
C VAL A 79 2.59 2.80 7.46
N TRP A 80 1.90 3.14 8.55
CA TRP A 80 2.05 4.41 9.25
C TRP A 80 2.62 4.18 10.67
N PRO A 81 3.60 4.99 11.14
CA PRO A 81 4.28 6.08 10.43
C PRO A 81 5.05 5.58 9.19
N TRP A 82 5.47 6.47 8.30
CA TRP A 82 6.05 6.08 7.02
C TRP A 82 7.33 5.29 7.23
N MET A 83 7.31 4.02 6.82
CA MET A 83 8.40 3.07 7.07
C MET A 83 8.97 2.47 5.79
N GLY A 84 10.25 2.14 5.84
CA GLY A 84 10.96 1.33 4.85
C GLY A 84 11.43 0.03 5.49
N VAL A 85 11.35 -1.05 4.72
CA VAL A 85 11.95 -2.34 5.06
C VAL A 85 13.33 -2.40 4.40
N LEU A 86 14.35 -2.78 5.16
CA LEU A 86 15.71 -3.01 4.69
C LEU A 86 16.10 -4.45 5.01
N VAL A 87 16.55 -5.22 4.02
CA VAL A 87 16.95 -6.62 4.20
C VAL A 87 18.34 -6.87 3.61
N ASN A 88 18.85 -8.07 3.86
CA ASN A 88 20.22 -8.47 3.52
C ASN A 88 21.29 -7.65 4.26
N VAL A 89 20.96 -7.15 5.45
CA VAL A 89 21.94 -6.49 6.31
C VAL A 89 23.04 -7.50 6.66
N PRO A 90 24.32 -7.19 6.41
CA PRO A 90 25.42 -8.11 6.73
C PRO A 90 25.43 -8.48 8.20
N THR A 91 25.49 -9.79 8.46
CA THR A 91 25.63 -10.35 9.82
C THR A 91 26.78 -11.33 9.87
N LYS A 92 27.42 -11.45 11.03
CA LYS A 92 28.45 -12.44 11.33
C LYS A 92 28.01 -13.29 12.51
N TRP A 93 28.51 -14.52 12.56
CA TRP A 93 28.37 -15.36 13.75
C TRP A 93 29.53 -15.05 14.69
N GLU A 94 29.21 -14.69 15.93
CA GLU A 94 30.15 -14.33 16.98
C GLU A 94 29.58 -14.81 18.30
N ASP A 95 30.38 -15.50 19.13
CA ASP A 95 29.99 -15.98 20.46
C ASP A 95 28.60 -16.66 20.52
N GLY A 96 28.35 -17.56 19.58
CA GLY A 96 27.10 -18.35 19.53
C GLY A 96 25.86 -17.59 19.05
N HIS A 97 25.96 -16.33 18.64
CA HIS A 97 24.84 -15.54 18.13
C HIS A 97 25.20 -14.76 16.87
N ARG A 98 24.19 -14.27 16.13
CA ARG A 98 24.40 -13.39 14.98
C ARG A 98 24.53 -11.94 15.44
N VAL A 99 25.64 -11.30 15.10
CA VAL A 99 25.85 -9.86 15.22
C VAL A 99 25.73 -9.21 13.85
N GLY A 100 25.31 -7.94 13.81
CA GLY A 100 25.08 -7.21 12.55
C GLY A 100 25.49 -5.75 12.64
N ALA A 101 25.36 -5.03 11.52
CA ALA A 101 25.57 -3.58 11.53
C ALA A 101 24.66 -2.90 12.57
N SER A 102 25.22 -1.97 13.34
CA SER A 102 24.43 -1.22 14.32
C SER A 102 23.39 -0.34 13.63
N ALA A 103 22.30 -0.05 14.34
CA ALA A 103 21.26 0.86 13.87
C ALA A 103 21.84 2.24 13.49
N ALA A 104 22.83 2.74 14.24
CA ALA A 104 23.51 4.01 13.96
C ALA A 104 24.25 3.97 12.61
N ARG A 105 25.00 2.90 12.35
CA ARG A 105 25.72 2.73 11.08
C ARG A 105 24.77 2.62 9.89
N LEU A 106 23.65 1.89 10.04
CA LEU A 106 22.64 1.79 9.00
C LEU A 106 21.97 3.15 8.75
N LYS A 107 21.66 3.90 9.82
CA LYS A 107 21.09 5.25 9.72
C LYS A 107 22.04 6.20 8.99
N GLU A 108 23.35 6.10 9.23
CA GLU A 108 24.39 6.87 8.55
C GLU A 108 24.45 6.53 7.05
N GLN A 109 24.48 5.23 6.67
CA GLN A 109 24.45 4.81 5.26
C GLN A 109 23.20 5.31 4.51
N LEU A 110 22.07 5.40 5.21
CA LEU A 110 20.79 5.84 4.64
C LEU A 110 20.52 7.34 4.81
N SER A 111 21.51 8.12 5.29
CA SER A 111 21.35 9.53 5.67
C SER A 111 20.78 10.43 4.56
N HIS A 112 21.05 10.11 3.30
CA HIS A 112 20.52 10.84 2.14
C HIS A 112 19.00 10.74 2.00
N PHE A 113 18.36 9.71 2.57
CA PHE A 113 16.90 9.61 2.67
C PHE A 113 16.32 10.25 3.94
N ARG A 114 17.16 10.85 4.79
CA ARG A 114 16.76 11.52 6.03
C ARG A 114 15.90 10.65 6.97
N PRO A 115 16.30 9.41 7.28
CA PRO A 115 15.58 8.57 8.23
C PRO A 115 15.58 9.19 9.63
N LEU A 116 14.43 9.16 10.31
CA LEU A 116 14.32 9.55 11.72
C LEU A 116 14.90 8.47 12.64
N LYS A 117 14.62 7.21 12.32
CA LYS A 117 15.05 6.05 13.12
C LYS A 117 15.35 4.86 12.23
N VAL A 118 16.33 4.05 12.62
CA VAL A 118 16.54 2.71 12.06
C VAL A 118 16.53 1.74 13.23
N THR A 119 15.80 0.64 13.10
CA THR A 119 15.67 -0.40 14.11
C THR A 119 16.01 -1.74 13.50
N ALA A 120 17.13 -2.33 13.90
CA ALA A 120 17.45 -3.71 13.54
C ALA A 120 16.47 -4.69 14.21
N LEU A 121 16.06 -5.73 13.49
CA LEU A 121 15.23 -6.80 14.05
C LEU A 121 16.10 -7.92 14.60
N TRP A 122 15.70 -8.46 15.75
CA TRP A 122 16.44 -9.46 16.52
C TRP A 122 15.54 -10.66 16.82
N ASN A 123 16.15 -11.83 16.96
CA ASN A 123 15.50 -13.03 17.48
C ASN A 123 16.43 -13.73 18.49
N ALA A 124 16.02 -14.90 19.02
CA ALA A 124 16.80 -15.66 19.98
C ALA A 124 18.21 -16.06 19.49
N ARG A 125 18.44 -16.06 18.17
CA ARG A 125 19.75 -16.34 17.55
C ARG A 125 20.52 -15.07 17.18
N GLY A 126 20.03 -13.88 17.55
CA GLY A 126 20.66 -12.59 17.30
C GLY A 126 20.04 -11.81 16.14
N HIS A 127 20.85 -10.98 15.48
CA HIS A 127 20.44 -10.09 14.41
C HIS A 127 19.89 -10.87 13.20
N THR A 128 18.68 -10.53 12.72
CA THR A 128 18.00 -11.29 11.67
C THR A 128 18.55 -11.04 10.27
N GLY A 129 19.17 -9.86 10.07
CA GLY A 129 19.57 -9.36 8.75
C GLY A 129 18.53 -8.39 8.15
N THR A 130 17.54 -8.01 8.95
CA THR A 130 16.47 -7.06 8.60
C THR A 130 16.51 -5.85 9.53
N ALA A 131 16.23 -4.68 8.98
CA ALA A 131 16.03 -3.45 9.73
C ALA A 131 14.80 -2.69 9.20
N ILE A 132 14.15 -1.95 10.09
CA ILE A 132 13.04 -1.06 9.78
C ILE A 132 13.52 0.37 9.89
N THR A 133 13.28 1.15 8.83
CA THR A 133 13.63 2.56 8.74
C THR A 133 12.37 3.40 8.85
N GLU A 134 12.31 4.34 9.78
CA GLU A 134 11.19 5.25 9.99
C GLU A 134 11.53 6.63 9.42
N PHE A 135 10.61 7.24 8.67
CA PHE A 135 10.79 8.52 7.99
C PHE A 135 9.91 9.65 8.54
N GLY A 136 9.05 9.37 9.52
CA GLY A 136 8.14 10.33 10.13
C GLY A 136 6.69 10.07 9.78
N ASN A 137 5.80 10.93 10.27
CA ASN A 137 4.36 10.79 10.16
C ASN A 137 3.70 11.89 9.31
N ASP A 138 4.50 12.79 8.74
CA ASP A 138 4.08 13.92 7.92
C ASP A 138 4.31 13.65 6.43
N TRP A 139 3.89 14.57 5.56
CA TRP A 139 4.08 14.41 4.11
C TRP A 139 5.54 14.40 3.68
N SER A 140 6.43 15.09 4.40
CA SER A 140 7.86 15.05 4.09
C SER A 140 8.44 13.66 4.35
N GLY A 141 8.03 13.00 5.44
CA GLY A 141 8.39 11.62 5.72
C GLY A 141 7.90 10.65 4.65
N PHE A 142 6.72 10.89 4.06
CA PHE A 142 6.22 10.06 2.98
C PHE A 142 7.08 10.17 1.71
N GLU A 143 7.48 11.40 1.34
CA GLU A 143 8.36 11.61 0.18
C GLU A 143 9.76 11.00 0.42
N ASN A 144 10.30 11.12 1.64
CA ASN A 144 11.56 10.47 2.02
C ASN A 144 11.47 8.94 1.90
N ALA A 145 10.38 8.34 2.41
CA ALA A 145 10.14 6.91 2.30
C ALA A 145 10.01 6.47 0.82
N ARG A 146 9.28 7.23 0.00
CA ARG A 146 9.18 6.94 -1.44
C ARG A 146 10.53 7.03 -2.14
N ALA A 147 11.35 8.04 -1.83
CA ALA A 147 12.70 8.17 -2.38
C ALA A 147 13.56 6.94 -2.03
N PHE A 148 13.51 6.48 -0.78
CA PHE A 148 14.16 5.24 -0.33
C PHE A 148 13.72 4.04 -1.18
N GLY A 149 12.41 3.79 -1.31
CA GLY A 149 11.91 2.65 -2.08
C GLY A 149 12.23 2.74 -3.58
N SER A 150 12.15 3.94 -4.16
CA SER A 150 12.48 4.19 -5.56
C SER A 150 13.96 3.96 -5.87
N TYR A 151 14.87 4.34 -4.96
CA TYR A 151 16.30 4.08 -5.11
C TYR A 151 16.59 2.58 -5.23
N PHE A 152 16.12 1.79 -4.27
CA PHE A 152 16.34 0.34 -4.31
C PHE A 152 15.67 -0.31 -5.51
N MET A 153 14.50 0.16 -5.92
CA MET A 153 13.85 -0.32 -7.14
C MET A 153 14.68 -0.01 -8.40
N ALA A 154 15.25 1.20 -8.51
CA ALA A 154 16.07 1.60 -9.66
C ALA A 154 17.38 0.81 -9.75
N GLU A 155 17.97 0.47 -8.61
CA GLU A 155 19.18 -0.35 -8.52
C GLU A 155 18.93 -1.86 -8.70
N GLY A 156 17.68 -2.28 -8.96
CA GLY A 156 17.33 -3.71 -9.06
C GLY A 156 17.44 -4.45 -7.71
N HIS A 157 17.30 -3.72 -6.61
CA HIS A 157 17.37 -4.20 -5.23
C HIS A 157 16.04 -3.97 -4.47
N GLY A 158 14.92 -3.93 -5.18
CA GLY A 158 13.59 -3.75 -4.59
C GLY A 158 13.00 -5.04 -4.01
N LYS A 159 11.77 -4.96 -3.48
CA LYS A 159 11.01 -6.11 -2.92
C LYS A 159 10.88 -7.26 -3.92
N THR A 160 10.62 -6.95 -5.19
CA THR A 160 10.46 -7.94 -6.26
C THR A 160 11.77 -8.66 -6.56
N ASP A 161 12.88 -7.94 -6.51
CA ASP A 161 14.21 -8.48 -6.78
C ASP A 161 14.67 -9.35 -5.60
N TRP A 162 14.38 -8.91 -4.37
CA TRP A 162 14.58 -9.72 -3.18
C TRP A 162 13.84 -11.06 -3.24
N LYS A 163 12.57 -11.07 -3.71
CA LYS A 163 11.79 -12.30 -3.88
C LYS A 163 12.34 -13.23 -4.97
N LYS A 164 13.02 -12.68 -5.98
CA LYS A 164 13.56 -13.43 -7.14
C LYS A 164 15.04 -13.78 -7.00
N LYS A 165 15.72 -13.28 -5.97
CA LYS A 165 17.16 -13.43 -5.83
C LYS A 165 17.58 -14.90 -5.80
N LYS A 166 18.68 -15.19 -6.48
CA LYS A 166 19.40 -16.47 -6.35
C LYS A 166 20.48 -16.33 -5.29
N ASN A 167 21.14 -17.43 -4.94
CA ASN A 167 22.32 -17.37 -4.07
C ASN A 167 23.41 -16.51 -4.74
N GLY A 168 24.04 -15.60 -3.98
CA GLY A 168 25.17 -14.78 -4.46
C GLY A 168 24.91 -13.28 -4.63
N TYR A 169 23.68 -12.78 -4.41
CA TYR A 169 23.44 -11.32 -4.43
C TYR A 169 24.09 -10.63 -3.22
N SER A 170 24.94 -9.66 -3.50
CA SER A 170 25.56 -8.76 -2.52
C SER A 170 24.80 -7.44 -2.42
N GLY A 171 24.83 -6.81 -1.24
CA GLY A 171 24.25 -5.48 -1.04
C GLY A 171 22.88 -5.52 -0.37
N LEU A 172 22.43 -4.35 0.05
CA LEU A 172 21.15 -4.17 0.74
C LEU A 172 20.00 -4.17 -0.26
N PHE A 173 18.85 -4.62 0.20
CA PHE A 173 17.58 -4.50 -0.54
C PHE A 173 16.60 -3.70 0.29
N GLY A 174 15.75 -2.91 -0.37
CA GLY A 174 14.84 -2.02 0.35
C GLY A 174 13.57 -1.68 -0.40
N TRP A 175 12.50 -1.41 0.35
CA TRP A 175 11.22 -0.94 -0.18
C TRP A 175 10.43 -0.18 0.89
N VAL A 176 9.47 0.64 0.44
CA VAL A 176 8.49 1.25 1.34
C VAL A 176 7.58 0.16 1.90
N ALA A 177 7.41 0.12 3.22
CA ALA A 177 6.56 -0.84 3.90
C ALA A 177 5.09 -0.64 3.49
N MET A 178 4.45 -1.73 3.06
CA MET A 178 3.03 -1.77 2.73
C MET A 178 2.28 -2.72 3.68
N ASP A 179 0.95 -2.76 3.56
CA ASP A 179 0.07 -3.67 4.31
C ASP A 179 0.56 -5.13 4.35
N GLU A 180 1.02 -5.67 3.23
CA GLU A 180 1.61 -7.02 3.15
C GLU A 180 2.79 -7.24 4.12
N ASP A 181 3.57 -6.18 4.38
CA ASP A 181 4.77 -6.24 5.22
C ASP A 181 4.42 -6.14 6.71
N TYR A 182 3.25 -5.59 7.04
CA TYR A 182 2.73 -5.51 8.41
C TYR A 182 2.20 -6.86 8.89
N ILE A 183 1.42 -7.55 8.04
CA ILE A 183 0.75 -8.82 8.38
C ILE A 183 1.75 -9.97 8.54
N PHE A 184 2.91 -9.91 7.87
CA PHE A 184 3.92 -10.96 7.91
C PHE A 184 4.58 -11.13 9.29
N GLN A 185 4.51 -10.13 10.17
CA GLN A 185 5.05 -10.25 11.53
C GLN A 185 4.17 -11.11 12.45
N ASP A 186 2.88 -11.27 12.17
CA ASP A 186 1.93 -11.97 13.04
C ASP A 186 1.88 -13.50 12.81
N GLN A 187 2.58 -14.02 11.80
CA GLN A 187 2.68 -15.46 11.52
C GLN A 187 3.95 -16.14 12.07
N GLN A 188 4.81 -15.42 12.81
CA GLN A 188 5.80 -16.06 13.67
C GLN A 188 5.23 -16.19 15.08
N GLY A 189 4.30 -17.13 15.26
CA GLY A 189 3.91 -17.62 16.57
C GLY A 189 5.09 -18.28 17.30
N PRO A 190 5.03 -18.40 18.64
CA PRO A 190 6.13 -18.95 19.42
C PRO A 190 6.37 -20.41 19.04
N ALA A 191 7.63 -20.75 18.76
CA ALA A 191 8.15 -22.11 18.73
C ALA A 191 9.12 -22.29 19.89
#